data_AF-A0A662B745-F1
#
_entry.id   AF-A0A662B745-F1
#
_cell.length_a   1.000
_cell.length_b   1.000
_cell.length_c   1.000
_cell.angle_alpha   90.00
_cell.angle_beta   90.00
_cell.angle_gamma   90.00
#
_symmetry.space_group_name_H-M   'P 1'
#
loop_
_entity.id
_entity.type
_entity.pdbx_description
1 polymer ?
#
loop_
_entity_poly.entity_id
_entity_poly.type
_entity_poly.pdbx_seq_one_letter_code
_entity_poly.pdbx_strand_id
1 'polypeptide(L)'
;LLVHAAGNDGKNIDKSDNFPTDSDDKVKEYVDNVITVGAMTRQYDENLVASFSNYGKLNVDIFAPGLEIYSTIPNNEYKSIQGTSMAAPEVAGVAALIRSYYPQLSASQVKHILMNSGIKVGFDVILPKSDGKKVPFSDLSVSGRVLNAYNALKMADQMVNGK
;
A
#
# COMPACT_ATOMS: atom_id res chain seq x y z
N LEU A 1 -12.01 -4.03 -6.91
CA LEU A 1 -10.83 -3.92 -6.06
C LEU A 1 -11.28 -3.14 -4.84
N LEU A 2 -11.24 -3.76 -3.66
CA LEU A 2 -11.44 -3.09 -2.40
C LEU A 2 -10.07 -2.57 -1.94
N VAL A 3 -9.91 -1.27 -1.80
CA VAL A 3 -8.67 -0.67 -1.29
C VAL A 3 -8.87 -0.35 0.18
N HIS A 4 -8.05 -0.96 1.03
CA HIS A 4 -8.17 -0.91 2.47
C HIS A 4 -6.94 -0.25 3.10
N ALA A 5 -7.14 0.55 4.14
CA ALA A 5 -6.06 1.19 4.87
C ALA A 5 -5.59 0.25 5.99
N ALA A 6 -4.27 0.04 6.14
CA ALA A 6 -3.74 -0.91 7.11
C ALA A 6 -4.00 -0.53 8.59
N GLY A 7 -4.26 0.75 8.88
CA GLY A 7 -4.47 1.29 10.22
C GLY A 7 -3.24 2.04 10.78
N ASN A 8 -3.46 2.85 11.81
CA ASN A 8 -2.50 3.85 12.29
C ASN A 8 -1.94 3.56 13.70
N ASP A 9 -1.88 2.29 14.09
CA ASP A 9 -1.48 1.87 15.44
C ASP A 9 0.00 1.47 15.56
N GLY A 10 0.75 1.40 14.46
CA GLY A 10 2.12 0.88 14.44
C GLY A 10 2.19 -0.61 14.78
N LYS A 11 1.10 -1.36 14.53
CA LYS A 11 0.98 -2.78 14.90
C LYS A 11 1.28 -3.69 13.73
N ASN A 12 1.77 -4.89 14.07
CA ASN A 12 1.80 -6.01 13.14
C ASN A 12 0.39 -6.62 13.03
N ILE A 13 -0.24 -6.49 11.86
CA ILE A 13 -1.59 -7.02 11.58
C ILE A 13 -1.60 -8.49 11.12
N ASP A 14 -0.43 -9.13 11.00
CA ASP A 14 -0.35 -10.61 10.98
C ASP A 14 -0.68 -11.21 12.36
N LYS A 15 -0.72 -10.38 13.40
CA LYS A 15 -1.01 -10.79 14.79
C LYS A 15 -2.21 -10.04 15.37
N SER A 16 -2.39 -8.79 14.99
CA SER A 16 -3.47 -7.91 15.47
C SER A 16 -4.66 -7.94 14.52
N ASP A 17 -5.86 -7.79 15.07
CA ASP A 17 -7.05 -7.68 14.22
C ASP A 17 -7.09 -6.34 13.47
N ASN A 18 -7.52 -6.39 12.22
CA ASN A 18 -7.72 -5.23 11.37
C ASN A 18 -8.85 -5.55 10.38
N PHE A 19 -9.89 -4.72 10.34
CA PHE A 19 -11.08 -4.97 9.54
C PHE A 19 -11.36 -3.82 8.55
N PRO A 20 -11.96 -4.10 7.37
CA PRO A 20 -12.24 -5.43 6.83
C PRO A 20 -10.97 -6.27 6.59
N THR A 21 -11.12 -7.59 6.58
CA THR A 21 -10.04 -8.55 6.30
C THR A 21 -10.47 -9.54 5.23
N ASP A 22 -9.51 -10.09 4.52
CA ASP A 22 -9.63 -11.20 3.58
C ASP A 22 -8.95 -12.48 4.11
N SER A 23 -8.61 -12.54 5.40
CA SER A 23 -8.02 -13.72 6.03
C SER A 23 -8.57 -13.98 7.43
N ASP A 24 -9.27 -15.10 7.62
CA ASP A 24 -9.83 -15.50 8.92
C ASP A 24 -8.74 -15.97 9.90
N ASP A 25 -7.65 -16.56 9.39
CA ASP A 25 -6.54 -17.11 10.16
C ASP A 25 -5.28 -16.21 10.14
N LYS A 26 -5.34 -15.06 9.46
CA LYS A 26 -4.24 -14.12 9.20
C LYS A 26 -3.07 -14.72 8.40
N VAL A 27 -3.28 -15.88 7.77
CA VAL A 27 -2.26 -16.60 7.01
C VAL A 27 -2.68 -16.76 5.55
N LYS A 28 -3.93 -17.16 5.29
CA LYS A 28 -4.43 -17.42 3.95
C LYS A 28 -5.49 -16.39 3.56
N GLU A 29 -5.28 -15.73 2.44
CA GLU A 29 -6.31 -14.90 1.79
C GLU A 29 -7.41 -15.79 1.20
N TYR A 30 -8.69 -15.45 1.44
CA TYR A 30 -9.85 -16.12 0.83
C TYR A 30 -10.45 -15.33 -0.35
N VAL A 31 -10.01 -14.09 -0.59
CA VAL A 31 -10.33 -13.32 -1.80
C VAL A 31 -9.08 -12.66 -2.38
N ASP A 32 -9.05 -12.52 -3.71
CA ASP A 32 -7.91 -11.92 -4.44
C ASP A 32 -8.26 -10.53 -4.99
N ASN A 33 -9.09 -9.77 -4.29
CA ASN A 33 -9.56 -8.45 -4.74
C ASN A 33 -9.59 -7.40 -3.64
N VAL A 34 -8.94 -7.66 -2.51
CA VAL A 34 -8.67 -6.72 -1.42
C VAL A 34 -7.19 -6.36 -1.47
N ILE A 35 -6.86 -5.07 -1.35
CA ILE A 35 -5.49 -4.59 -1.25
C ILE A 35 -5.35 -3.71 0.00
N THR A 36 -4.54 -4.15 0.95
CA THR A 36 -4.28 -3.48 2.23
C THR A 36 -3.02 -2.63 2.14
N VAL A 37 -3.15 -1.34 2.45
CA VAL A 37 -2.16 -0.32 2.15
C VAL A 37 -1.52 0.26 3.41
N GLY A 38 -0.21 0.07 3.54
CA GLY A 38 0.62 0.74 4.54
C GLY A 38 1.03 2.15 4.12
N ALA A 39 1.42 2.99 5.07
CA ALA A 39 1.84 4.37 4.85
C ALA A 39 3.36 4.53 4.89
N MET A 40 3.91 5.16 3.84
CA MET A 40 5.31 5.59 3.81
C MET A 40 5.43 7.11 3.98
N THR A 41 6.64 7.53 4.32
CA THR A 41 7.06 8.92 4.44
C THR A 41 7.62 9.44 3.12
N ARG A 42 8.06 10.71 3.11
CA ARG A 42 8.84 11.28 2.00
C ARG A 42 10.32 10.90 2.04
N GLN A 43 10.80 10.28 3.12
CA GLN A 43 12.20 9.87 3.27
C GLN A 43 12.45 8.58 2.50
N TYR A 44 13.56 8.50 1.78
CA TYR A 44 14.00 7.27 1.10
C TYR A 44 15.25 6.71 1.77
N ASP A 45 15.12 6.45 3.06
CA ASP A 45 16.13 5.90 3.95
C ASP A 45 15.45 5.03 5.02
N GLU A 46 16.11 4.75 6.14
CA GLU A 46 15.55 3.95 7.23
C GLU A 46 14.21 4.49 7.80
N ASN A 47 13.90 5.77 7.60
CA ASN A 47 12.65 6.41 8.00
C ASN A 47 11.55 6.31 6.93
N LEU A 48 11.72 5.46 5.92
CA LEU A 48 10.77 5.27 4.83
C LEU A 48 9.36 4.93 5.31
N VAL A 49 9.21 4.13 6.36
CA VAL A 49 7.90 3.72 6.87
C VAL A 49 7.39 4.70 7.90
N ALA A 50 6.14 5.16 7.75
CA ALA A 50 5.56 6.06 8.73
C ALA A 50 5.42 5.34 10.07
N SER A 51 5.87 5.95 11.16
CA SER A 51 5.93 5.30 12.48
C SER A 51 4.56 4.84 13.01
N PHE A 52 3.47 5.46 12.53
CA PHE A 52 2.10 5.07 12.85
C PHE A 52 1.56 3.92 11.97
N SER A 53 2.18 3.62 10.82
CA SER A 53 1.62 2.63 9.89
C SER A 53 1.59 1.25 10.53
N ASN A 54 0.44 0.60 10.46
CA ASN A 54 0.41 -0.85 10.60
C ASN A 54 1.18 -1.51 9.45
N TYR A 55 1.69 -2.71 9.72
CA TYR A 55 2.53 -3.50 8.82
C TYR A 55 2.20 -4.99 8.98
N GLY A 56 2.63 -5.82 8.03
CA GLY A 56 2.41 -7.26 8.11
C GLY A 56 2.96 -7.94 6.87
N LYS A 57 3.78 -8.98 7.05
CA LYS A 57 4.38 -9.73 5.94
C LYS A 57 3.33 -10.46 5.12
N LEU A 58 2.19 -10.78 5.73
CA LEU A 58 1.11 -11.53 5.09
C LEU A 58 -0.11 -10.65 4.82
N ASN A 59 -0.40 -9.67 5.67
CA ASN A 59 -1.69 -8.94 5.62
C ASN A 59 -1.58 -7.46 5.21
N VAL A 60 -0.38 -6.96 4.89
CA VAL A 60 -0.21 -5.67 4.19
C VAL A 60 0.36 -5.92 2.81
N ASP A 61 -0.32 -5.50 1.77
CA ASP A 61 0.06 -5.81 0.39
C ASP A 61 1.18 -4.89 -0.12
N ILE A 62 1.04 -3.58 0.09
CA ILE A 62 1.89 -2.55 -0.49
C ILE A 62 1.94 -1.31 0.40
N PHE A 63 2.98 -0.49 0.26
CA PHE A 63 3.04 0.85 0.87
C PHE A 63 2.82 1.96 -0.16
N ALA A 64 2.20 3.05 0.27
CA ALA A 64 2.02 4.26 -0.53
C ALA A 64 2.19 5.52 0.33
N PRO A 65 2.44 6.71 -0.26
CA PRO A 65 2.64 7.94 0.49
C PRO A 65 1.48 8.24 1.44
N GLY A 66 1.77 8.42 2.73
CA GLY A 66 0.74 8.65 3.75
C GLY A 66 1.13 9.61 4.87
N LEU A 67 2.36 10.14 4.87
CA LEU A 67 2.80 11.16 5.82
C LEU A 67 2.70 12.56 5.20
N GLU A 68 2.09 13.50 5.91
CA GLU A 68 1.97 14.92 5.51
C GLU A 68 1.42 15.14 4.09
N ILE A 69 0.37 14.39 3.73
CA ILE A 69 -0.29 14.48 2.42
C ILE A 69 -1.21 15.70 2.39
N TYR A 70 -0.94 16.62 1.48
CA TYR A 70 -1.73 17.83 1.26
C TYR A 70 -2.94 17.53 0.38
N SER A 71 -4.14 17.75 0.90
CA SER A 71 -5.38 17.49 0.16
C SER A 71 -6.48 18.49 0.52
N THR A 72 -7.60 18.38 -0.19
CA THR A 72 -8.78 19.23 0.03
C THR A 72 -9.50 18.84 1.32
N ILE A 73 -10.05 19.85 2.00
CA ILE A 73 -10.97 19.69 3.11
C ILE A 73 -12.21 20.58 2.85
N PRO A 74 -13.33 20.42 3.60
CA PRO A 74 -14.50 21.28 3.43
C PRO A 74 -14.17 22.77 3.51
N ASN A 75 -15.06 23.61 2.96
CA ASN A 75 -14.95 25.08 2.97
C ASN A 75 -13.86 25.68 2.07
N ASN A 76 -13.53 25.03 0.94
CA ASN A 76 -12.51 25.50 -0.02
C ASN A 76 -11.12 25.66 0.61
N GLU A 77 -10.81 24.79 1.56
CA GLU A 77 -9.55 24.77 2.26
C GLU A 77 -8.72 23.55 1.88
N TYR A 78 -7.44 23.60 2.24
CA TYR A 78 -6.49 22.51 2.04
C TYR A 78 -5.69 22.31 3.31
N LYS A 79 -5.30 21.07 3.58
CA LYS A 79 -4.53 20.74 4.78
C LYS A 79 -3.64 19.53 4.53
N SER A 80 -2.46 19.55 5.14
CA SER A 80 -1.62 18.36 5.27
C SER A 80 -2.14 17.48 6.41
N ILE A 81 -2.53 16.26 6.08
CA ILE A 81 -2.97 15.22 7.01
C ILE A 81 -2.18 13.93 6.76
N GLN A 82 -2.21 13.01 7.71
CA GLN A 82 -1.42 11.79 7.65
C GLN A 82 -2.20 10.59 8.12
N GLY A 83 -1.86 9.43 7.57
CA GLY A 83 -2.46 8.16 7.90
C GLY A 83 -2.38 7.17 6.74
N THR A 84 -2.59 5.89 7.02
CA THR A 84 -2.90 4.89 6.00
C THR A 84 -4.17 5.26 5.23
N SER A 85 -5.06 6.06 5.83
CA SER A 85 -6.22 6.67 5.17
C SER A 85 -5.85 7.65 4.05
N MET A 86 -4.62 8.17 4.03
CA MET A 86 -4.09 9.00 2.95
C MET A 86 -3.32 8.15 1.92
N ALA A 87 -2.71 7.04 2.36
CA ALA A 87 -2.04 6.10 1.47
C ALA A 87 -3.01 5.27 0.62
N ALA A 88 -4.13 4.82 1.20
CA ALA A 88 -5.16 4.07 0.50
C ALA A 88 -5.74 4.79 -0.74
N PRO A 89 -6.15 6.08 -0.68
CA PRO A 89 -6.65 6.78 -1.86
C PRO A 89 -5.60 6.99 -2.96
N GLU A 90 -4.30 7.05 -2.65
CA GLU A 90 -3.24 7.06 -3.67
C GLU A 90 -3.24 5.75 -4.48
N VAL A 91 -3.32 4.60 -3.80
CA VAL A 91 -3.43 3.27 -4.45
C VAL A 91 -4.74 3.16 -5.24
N ALA A 92 -5.85 3.66 -4.69
CA ALA A 92 -7.14 3.69 -5.39
C ALA A 92 -7.09 4.58 -6.64
N GLY A 93 -6.39 5.72 -6.58
CA GLY A 93 -6.16 6.61 -7.72
C GLY A 93 -5.39 5.92 -8.85
N VAL A 94 -4.31 5.21 -8.53
CA VAL A 94 -3.56 4.44 -9.54
C VAL A 94 -4.39 3.28 -10.09
N ALA A 95 -5.18 2.59 -9.26
CA ALA A 95 -6.11 1.56 -9.73
C ALA A 95 -7.16 2.12 -10.71
N ALA A 96 -7.71 3.29 -10.41
CA ALA A 96 -8.65 3.99 -11.29
C ALA A 96 -7.98 4.41 -12.61
N LEU A 97 -6.74 4.92 -12.55
CA LEU A 97 -5.95 5.28 -13.72
C LEU A 97 -5.66 4.07 -14.62
N ILE A 98 -5.32 2.91 -14.04
CA ILE A 98 -5.17 1.67 -14.82
C ILE A 98 -6.49 1.33 -15.53
N ARG A 99 -7.61 1.33 -14.80
CA ARG A 99 -8.92 0.92 -15.36
C ARG A 99 -9.53 1.94 -16.32
N SER A 100 -9.09 3.21 -16.31
CA SER A 100 -9.52 4.18 -17.31
C SER A 100 -8.96 3.89 -18.70
N TYR A 101 -7.75 3.31 -18.78
CA TYR A 101 -7.12 2.90 -20.03
C TYR A 101 -7.41 1.43 -20.38
N TYR A 102 -7.53 0.58 -19.36
CA TYR A 102 -7.68 -0.87 -19.50
C TYR A 102 -8.91 -1.39 -18.72
N PRO A 103 -10.14 -0.98 -19.12
CA PRO A 103 -11.36 -1.29 -18.38
C PRO A 103 -11.69 -2.79 -18.30
N GLN A 104 -11.13 -3.61 -19.19
CA GLN A 104 -11.28 -5.06 -19.21
C GLN A 104 -10.51 -5.78 -18.09
N LEU A 105 -9.56 -5.11 -17.42
CA LEU A 105 -8.80 -5.71 -16.33
C LEU A 105 -9.71 -5.94 -15.11
N SER A 106 -9.72 -7.18 -14.63
CA SER A 106 -10.42 -7.57 -13.42
C SER A 106 -9.79 -6.94 -12.17
N ALA A 107 -10.54 -6.92 -11.07
CA ALA A 107 -10.03 -6.43 -9.79
C ALA A 107 -8.75 -7.14 -9.31
N SER A 108 -8.70 -8.47 -9.48
CA SER A 108 -7.54 -9.30 -9.15
C SER A 108 -6.33 -8.91 -10.02
N GLN A 109 -6.51 -8.79 -11.33
CA GLN A 109 -5.43 -8.34 -12.22
C GLN A 109 -4.88 -6.96 -11.83
N VAL A 110 -5.75 -6.03 -11.42
CA VAL A 110 -5.31 -4.71 -10.94
C VAL A 110 -4.56 -4.81 -9.60
N LYS A 111 -5.01 -5.64 -8.63
CA LYS A 111 -4.25 -5.95 -7.39
C LYS A 111 -2.84 -6.42 -7.74
N HIS A 112 -2.74 -7.44 -8.60
CA HIS A 112 -1.47 -8.00 -9.04
C HIS A 112 -0.56 -7.00 -9.76
N ILE A 113 -1.12 -6.15 -10.62
CA ILE A 113 -0.34 -5.09 -11.29
C ILE A 113 0.26 -4.15 -10.24
N LEU A 114 -0.55 -3.60 -9.33
CA LEU A 114 -0.10 -2.66 -8.31
C LEU A 114 1.00 -3.25 -7.44
N MET A 115 0.83 -4.50 -6.99
CA MET A 115 1.80 -5.18 -6.13
C MET A 115 3.10 -5.50 -6.87
N ASN A 116 3.04 -5.94 -8.13
CA ASN A 116 4.22 -6.42 -8.86
C ASN A 116 5.00 -5.30 -9.58
N SER A 117 4.35 -4.18 -9.89
CA SER A 117 4.98 -3.04 -10.59
C SER A 117 5.62 -2.02 -9.65
N GLY A 118 5.32 -2.08 -8.35
CA GLY A 118 5.87 -1.16 -7.34
C GLY A 118 7.40 -1.18 -7.28
N ILE A 119 8.02 -0.14 -6.73
CA ILE A 119 9.48 -0.10 -6.55
C ILE A 119 9.86 -1.03 -5.41
N LYS A 120 10.76 -1.98 -5.66
CA LYS A 120 11.30 -2.87 -4.62
C LYS A 120 12.30 -2.10 -3.76
N VAL A 121 12.11 -2.16 -2.45
CA VAL A 121 13.02 -1.54 -1.48
C VAL A 121 13.97 -2.62 -0.97
N GLY A 122 15.27 -2.38 -1.10
CA GLY A 122 16.32 -3.36 -0.82
C GLY A 122 17.13 -3.10 0.45
N PHE A 123 16.67 -2.20 1.32
CA PHE A 123 17.36 -1.81 2.55
C PHE A 123 16.45 -1.96 3.78
N ASP A 124 17.08 -1.90 4.95
CA ASP A 124 16.40 -1.99 6.24
C ASP A 124 15.76 -0.66 6.64
N VAL A 125 14.60 -0.74 7.26
CA VAL A 125 13.82 0.40 7.75
C VAL A 125 13.53 0.25 9.23
N ILE A 126 13.27 1.37 9.90
CA ILE A 126 12.82 1.40 11.28
C ILE A 126 11.42 0.78 11.34
N LEU A 127 11.28 -0.26 12.15
CA LEU A 127 10.01 -0.92 12.42
C LEU A 127 9.06 0.08 13.11
N PRO A 128 7.79 0.23 12.65
CA PRO A 128 6.83 1.14 13.25
C PRO A 128 6.69 0.93 14.76
N LYS A 129 6.65 2.05 15.51
CA LYS A 129 6.65 2.11 16.99
C LYS A 129 7.64 1.15 17.67
N SER A 130 8.80 0.93 17.05
CA SER A 130 9.93 0.29 17.72
C SER A 130 10.90 1.34 18.24
N ASP A 131 11.64 1.00 19.29
CA ASP A 131 12.74 1.81 19.81
C ASP A 131 13.97 1.78 18.87
N GLY A 132 13.78 2.15 17.60
CA GLY A 132 14.81 2.18 16.55
C GLY A 132 15.21 0.82 15.97
N LYS A 133 14.44 -0.24 16.24
CA LYS A 133 14.73 -1.57 15.67
C LYS A 133 14.58 -1.52 14.15
N LYS A 134 15.61 -1.98 13.43
CA LYS A 134 15.60 -2.09 11.98
C LYS A 134 15.21 -3.48 11.52
N VAL A 135 14.47 -3.57 10.42
CA VAL A 135 14.12 -4.81 9.73
C VAL A 135 14.16 -4.59 8.21
N PRO A 136 14.37 -5.63 7.40
CA PRO A 136 14.21 -5.52 5.95
C PRO A 136 12.83 -4.96 5.60
N PHE A 137 12.75 -3.96 4.70
CA PHE A 137 11.44 -3.44 4.26
C PHE A 137 10.53 -4.55 3.70
N SER A 138 11.13 -5.56 3.07
CA SER A 138 10.43 -6.74 2.58
C SER A 138 9.68 -7.51 3.67
N ASP A 139 9.98 -7.31 4.94
CA ASP A 139 9.31 -7.99 6.07
C ASP A 139 8.04 -7.27 6.52
N LEU A 140 7.75 -6.08 5.96
CA LEU A 140 6.63 -5.23 6.36
C LEU A 140 5.41 -5.33 5.44
N SER A 141 5.56 -5.96 4.28
CA SER A 141 4.46 -6.23 3.33
C SER A 141 4.69 -7.48 2.50
N VAL A 142 3.61 -8.00 1.91
CA VAL A 142 3.62 -9.10 0.94
C VAL A 142 4.52 -8.76 -0.24
N SER A 143 4.30 -7.61 -0.89
CA SER A 143 5.06 -7.22 -2.08
C SER A 143 6.50 -6.77 -1.77
N GLY A 144 6.77 -6.29 -0.56
CA GLY A 144 8.04 -5.61 -0.23
C GLY A 144 8.30 -4.40 -1.13
N ARG A 145 7.24 -3.75 -1.63
CA ARG A 145 7.31 -2.65 -2.59
C ARG A 145 6.52 -1.42 -2.13
N VAL A 146 6.89 -0.28 -2.72
CA VAL A 146 6.12 0.97 -2.66
C VAL A 146 5.42 1.22 -4.00
N LEU A 147 4.24 1.84 -3.97
CA LEU A 147 3.41 2.14 -5.14
C LEU A 147 4.21 2.89 -6.23
N ASN A 148 4.02 2.51 -7.49
CA ASN A 148 4.59 3.21 -8.64
C ASN A 148 3.60 3.24 -9.82
N ALA A 149 3.01 4.40 -10.07
CA ALA A 149 1.98 4.58 -11.10
C ALA A 149 2.49 4.33 -12.53
N TYR A 150 3.70 4.79 -12.85
CA TYR A 150 4.29 4.64 -14.18
C TYR A 150 4.52 3.17 -14.55
N ASN A 151 5.18 2.42 -13.66
CA ASN A 151 5.41 0.99 -13.86
C ASN A 151 4.09 0.21 -13.89
N ALA A 152 3.09 0.63 -13.11
CA ALA A 152 1.78 0.00 -13.10
C ALA A 152 1.10 0.11 -14.47
N LEU A 153 1.13 1.29 -15.10
CA LEU A 153 0.62 1.46 -16.46
C LEU A 153 1.40 0.65 -17.49
N LYS A 154 2.73 0.58 -17.40
CA LYS A 154 3.54 -0.27 -18.28
C LYS A 154 3.17 -1.75 -18.15
N MET A 155 3.01 -2.23 -16.92
CA MET A 155 2.64 -3.63 -16.68
C MET A 155 1.21 -3.92 -17.12
N ALA A 156 0.28 -2.96 -16.97
CA ALA A 156 -1.07 -3.07 -17.51
C ALA A 156 -1.07 -3.14 -19.04
N ASP A 157 -0.28 -2.29 -19.72
CA ASP A 157 -0.13 -2.33 -21.17
C ASP A 157 0.45 -3.67 -21.65
N GLN A 158 1.50 -4.16 -20.98
CA GLN A 158 2.09 -5.47 -21.28
C GLN A 158 1.09 -6.61 -21.10
N MET A 159 0.25 -6.56 -20.07
CA MET A 159 -0.76 -7.58 -19.79
C MET A 159 -1.88 -7.59 -20.83
N VAL A 160 -2.29 -6.43 -21.34
CA VAL A 160 -3.41 -6.30 -22.27
C VAL A 160 -2.99 -6.40 -23.73
N ASN A 161 -1.91 -5.71 -24.10
CA ASN A 161 -1.47 -5.51 -25.46
C ASN A 161 -0.21 -6.32 -25.83
N GLY A 162 0.44 -6.96 -24.86
CA GLY A 162 1.66 -7.72 -25.08
C GLY A 162 2.91 -6.87 -25.37
N LYS A 163 2.88 -5.57 -25.06
CA LYS A 163 3.93 -4.58 -25.37
C LYS A 163 4.67 -4.07 -24.14
#